data_AF-W8BNE3-F1
#
_entry.id   AF-W8BNE3-F1
#
_cell.length_a   1.000
_cell.length_b   1.000
_cell.length_c   1.000
_cell.angle_alpha   90.00
_cell.angle_beta   90.00
_cell.angle_gamma   90.00
#
_symmetry.space_group_name_H-M   'P 1'
#
loop_
_entity.id
_entity.type
_entity.pdbx_description
1 polymer ?
#
loop_
_entity_poly.entity_id
_entity_poly.type
_entity_poly.pdbx_seq_one_letter_code
_entity_poly.pdbx_strand_id
1 'polypeptide(L)'
;MYRMFTKHFRRKMRHSDTVTALIIYILLALIQKISAAGNFELEILEISNTNSHLLTGYCCGVPLEIRSTKTTGCPPCSTAFRLCLKEYQSSPPSITTGCSFGNKTTAILGGSSFVLSEPGMSAIVLPFTFRWTKSFTLILQALDMYNTSYPDSERLIEETAFSGVILPSPEWKTLDHIGKNARITYRVRVQCAVTYYNTTCTTFCRPRNDQFGHYTCGAEGQKLCLGGWQGINCEEAICRPGCDPTHGKCEQPGGCECRQGWRGPLCNECMVYPGCKHGSCNGSAWKCVCDTNWGGILCDQDLNYCGTHEPCMHGGTCENTAPDKYRCTCAEGLSGERCEIVEHPCATQPCKNGGTCALKESTLPNITTLPTYRAMRGMSSAMGKPVSRRDSLLGLAGLSGSGAAAGTTIP
;
A
#
# COMPACT_ATOMS: atom_id res chain seq x y z
N MET A 1 24.80 -39.41 4.38
CA MET A 1 25.73 -38.26 4.26
C MET A 1 26.09 -37.74 5.66
N TYR A 2 26.64 -38.67 6.45
CA TYR A 2 27.03 -38.51 7.85
C TYR A 2 28.57 -38.57 7.84
N ARG A 3 29.23 -37.69 8.61
CA ARG A 3 30.70 -37.49 8.73
C ARG A 3 31.32 -36.54 7.71
N MET A 4 31.43 -35.27 8.11
CA MET A 4 32.65 -34.45 8.04
C MET A 4 32.28 -33.01 8.37
N PHE A 5 32.19 -32.64 9.65
CA PHE A 5 32.38 -31.25 10.12
C PHE A 5 32.55 -31.27 11.65
N THR A 6 33.58 -31.99 12.11
CA THR A 6 34.04 -31.95 13.51
C THR A 6 35.55 -31.74 13.54
N LYS A 7 35.97 -30.48 13.33
CA LYS A 7 37.27 -29.95 13.82
C LYS A 7 37.38 -28.44 13.58
N HIS A 8 36.83 -27.64 14.49
CA HIS A 8 37.47 -26.40 14.95
C HIS A 8 36.82 -25.90 16.25
N PHE A 9 36.98 -26.69 17.31
CA PHE A 9 36.62 -26.29 18.66
C PHE A 9 37.89 -25.90 19.40
N ARG A 10 38.17 -24.58 19.47
CA ARG A 10 38.85 -23.88 20.59
C ARG A 10 39.15 -22.44 20.18
N ARG A 11 38.22 -21.52 20.47
CA ARG A 11 38.52 -20.23 21.14
C ARG A 11 37.22 -19.45 21.38
N LYS A 12 36.98 -19.13 22.67
CA LYS A 12 35.97 -18.20 23.22
C LYS A 12 34.48 -18.53 22.94
N MET A 13 33.95 -19.52 23.67
CA MET A 13 32.52 -19.50 24.07
C MET A 13 32.41 -18.72 25.38
N ARG A 14 31.84 -17.51 25.32
CA ARG A 14 31.52 -16.67 26.48
C ARG A 14 30.06 -16.24 26.34
N HIS A 15 29.19 -16.77 27.21
CA HIS A 15 27.83 -16.33 27.59
C HIS A 15 26.76 -16.03 26.51
N SER A 16 27.12 -15.71 25.27
CA SER A 16 26.20 -15.32 24.21
C SER A 16 25.37 -16.50 23.68
N ASP A 17 25.93 -17.70 23.67
CA ASP A 17 25.31 -18.88 23.06
C ASP A 17 24.22 -19.52 23.93
N THR A 18 24.29 -19.35 25.25
CA THR A 18 23.25 -19.86 26.17
C THR A 18 22.00 -19.00 26.13
N VAL A 19 22.15 -17.68 25.95
CA VAL A 19 21.02 -16.74 25.85
C VAL A 19 20.33 -16.88 24.50
N THR A 20 21.08 -17.01 23.40
CA THR A 20 20.50 -17.27 22.07
C THR A 20 19.81 -18.63 22.01
N ALA A 21 20.38 -19.68 22.61
CA ALA A 21 19.71 -20.98 22.71
C ALA A 21 18.41 -20.92 23.54
N LEU A 22 18.40 -20.19 24.66
CA LEU A 22 17.18 -19.96 25.46
C LEU A 22 16.13 -19.15 24.70
N ILE A 23 16.54 -18.10 23.97
CA ILE A 23 15.64 -17.30 23.12
C ILE A 23 15.08 -18.16 21.99
N ILE A 24 15.89 -19.00 21.33
CA ILE A 24 15.43 -19.93 20.30
C ILE A 24 14.49 -20.97 20.91
N TYR A 25 14.76 -21.48 22.11
CA TYR A 25 13.88 -22.43 22.80
C TYR A 25 12.55 -21.78 23.22
N ILE A 26 12.58 -20.53 23.71
CA ILE A 26 11.39 -19.75 24.03
C ILE A 26 10.61 -19.39 22.77
N LEU A 27 11.27 -19.01 21.67
CA LEU A 27 10.64 -18.77 20.37
C LEU A 27 10.04 -20.05 19.79
N LEU A 28 10.74 -21.19 19.86
CA LEU A 28 10.22 -22.50 19.45
C LEU A 28 9.06 -22.97 20.34
N ALA A 29 9.10 -22.69 21.64
CA ALA A 29 7.99 -22.96 22.56
C ALA A 29 6.79 -22.02 22.32
N LEU A 30 7.03 -20.77 21.90
CA LEU A 30 5.99 -19.82 21.47
C LEU A 30 5.39 -20.20 20.10
N ILE A 31 6.14 -20.88 19.24
CA ILE A 31 5.69 -21.36 17.92
C ILE A 31 4.72 -22.57 18.03
N GLN A 32 4.53 -23.17 19.22
CA GLN A 32 3.68 -24.36 19.38
C GLN A 32 2.16 -24.12 19.48
N LYS A 33 1.67 -22.89 19.30
CA LYS A 33 0.23 -22.70 19.05
C LYS A 33 -0.02 -22.69 17.55
N ILE A 34 -0.31 -23.87 16.99
CA ILE A 34 -0.97 -23.96 15.69
C ILE A 34 -2.29 -23.19 15.83
N SER A 35 -2.35 -22.01 15.20
CA SER A 35 -3.58 -21.24 15.15
C SER A 35 -4.55 -22.01 14.25
N ALA A 36 -5.52 -22.68 14.85
CA ALA A 36 -6.62 -23.28 14.10
C ALA A 36 -7.38 -22.16 13.37
N ALA A 37 -7.78 -22.42 12.13
CA ALA A 37 -8.68 -21.56 11.37
C ALA A 37 -10.12 -21.66 11.92
N GLY A 38 -10.46 -22.82 12.47
CA GLY A 38 -11.70 -23.06 13.20
C GLY A 38 -11.71 -24.41 13.90
N ASN A 39 -12.82 -24.71 14.55
CA ASN A 39 -13.07 -25.94 15.28
C ASN A 39 -14.34 -26.61 14.76
N PHE A 40 -14.28 -27.93 14.56
CA PHE A 40 -15.46 -28.77 14.56
C PHE A 40 -15.69 -29.26 16.00
N GLU A 41 -16.88 -29.01 16.52
CA GLU A 41 -17.26 -29.34 17.89
C GLU A 41 -18.42 -30.32 17.87
N LEU A 42 -18.29 -31.39 18.65
CA LEU A 42 -19.35 -32.37 18.89
C LEU A 42 -19.53 -32.52 20.40
N GLU A 43 -20.77 -32.55 20.86
CA GLU A 43 -21.09 -32.78 22.27
C GLU A 43 -22.14 -33.87 22.41
N ILE A 44 -21.85 -34.85 23.27
CA ILE A 44 -22.78 -35.93 23.59
C ILE A 44 -23.80 -35.42 24.61
N LEU A 45 -25.08 -35.60 24.32
CA LEU A 45 -26.18 -35.21 25.21
C LEU A 45 -26.74 -36.42 25.95
N GLU A 46 -26.96 -37.52 25.25
CA GLU A 46 -27.57 -38.72 25.84
C GLU A 46 -27.11 -39.97 25.09
N ILE A 47 -26.92 -41.05 25.85
CA ILE A 47 -26.96 -42.41 25.31
C ILE A 47 -27.92 -43.26 26.14
N SER A 48 -28.68 -44.10 25.45
CA SER A 48 -29.56 -45.09 26.07
C SER A 48 -29.27 -46.48 25.49
N ASN A 49 -28.56 -47.31 26.26
CA ASN A 49 -28.34 -48.74 26.02
C ASN A 49 -28.93 -49.53 27.19
N THR A 50 -30.26 -49.71 27.18
CA THR A 50 -31.01 -50.31 28.29
C THR A 50 -30.62 -51.76 28.58
N ASN A 51 -30.15 -52.49 27.57
CA ASN A 51 -29.74 -53.89 27.70
C ASN A 51 -28.25 -54.05 28.06
N SER A 52 -27.47 -52.97 28.05
CA SER A 52 -25.99 -53.02 28.22
C SER A 52 -25.34 -53.99 27.22
N HIS A 53 -25.80 -53.94 25.97
CA HIS A 53 -25.32 -54.80 24.89
C HIS A 53 -24.35 -54.07 23.97
N LEU A 54 -23.42 -54.83 23.41
CA LEU A 54 -22.56 -54.45 22.29
C LEU A 54 -23.32 -54.63 20.98
N LEU A 55 -22.87 -54.03 19.88
CA LEU A 55 -23.49 -54.13 18.54
C LEU A 55 -23.70 -55.58 18.08
N THR A 56 -22.80 -56.48 18.49
CA THR A 56 -22.87 -57.92 18.25
C THR A 56 -24.03 -58.62 18.97
N GLY A 57 -24.62 -57.98 19.99
CA GLY A 57 -25.70 -58.50 20.83
C GLY A 57 -25.23 -59.10 22.16
N TYR A 58 -23.93 -59.20 22.40
CA TYR A 58 -23.37 -59.69 23.66
C TYR A 58 -23.33 -58.62 24.75
N CYS A 59 -23.31 -59.03 26.02
CA CYS A 59 -23.16 -58.12 27.15
C CYS A 59 -21.82 -57.35 27.12
N CYS A 60 -21.85 -56.08 27.52
CA CYS A 60 -20.65 -55.31 27.88
C CYS A 60 -19.87 -55.98 29.02
N GLY A 61 -18.57 -55.66 29.17
CA GLY A 61 -17.76 -56.10 30.31
C GLY A 61 -17.54 -57.61 30.47
N VAL A 62 -18.04 -58.45 29.55
CA VAL A 62 -17.87 -59.91 29.57
C VAL A 62 -16.73 -60.31 28.62
N PRO A 63 -15.74 -61.10 29.10
CA PRO A 63 -14.67 -61.63 28.25
C PRO A 63 -15.21 -62.45 27.07
N LEU A 64 -14.48 -62.40 25.95
CA LEU A 64 -14.88 -63.06 24.70
C LEU A 64 -15.19 -64.56 24.87
N GLU A 65 -14.47 -65.26 25.75
CA GLU A 65 -14.65 -66.72 25.93
C GLU A 65 -15.99 -67.10 26.60
N ILE A 66 -16.62 -66.18 27.33
CA ILE A 66 -17.78 -66.49 28.20
C ILE A 66 -19.09 -65.86 27.66
N ARG A 67 -19.01 -65.03 26.62
CA ARG A 67 -20.14 -64.28 26.04
C ARG A 67 -21.34 -65.14 25.61
N SER A 68 -21.16 -66.41 25.26
CA SER A 68 -22.29 -67.29 24.88
C SER A 68 -23.12 -67.81 26.06
N THR A 69 -22.61 -67.68 27.29
CA THR A 69 -23.17 -68.40 28.46
C THR A 69 -24.03 -67.53 29.38
N LYS A 70 -23.93 -66.19 29.27
CA LYS A 70 -24.57 -65.26 30.20
C LYS A 70 -25.45 -64.27 29.43
N THR A 71 -26.75 -64.55 29.38
CA THR A 71 -27.77 -63.73 28.69
C THR A 71 -28.71 -62.99 29.64
N THR A 72 -28.58 -63.19 30.96
CA THR A 72 -29.41 -62.54 31.99
C THR A 72 -28.54 -61.66 32.90
N GLY A 73 -28.90 -60.38 32.98
CA GLY A 73 -28.24 -59.40 33.86
C GLY A 73 -26.85 -58.97 33.37
N CYS A 74 -26.79 -58.28 32.22
CA CYS A 74 -25.54 -57.72 31.71
C CYS A 74 -24.98 -56.64 32.66
N PRO A 75 -23.65 -56.62 32.89
CA PRO A 75 -23.03 -55.55 33.66
C PRO A 75 -23.05 -54.23 32.85
N PRO A 76 -22.97 -53.07 33.54
CA PRO A 76 -22.99 -51.78 32.86
C PRO A 76 -21.74 -51.60 31.98
N CYS A 77 -21.93 -50.99 30.81
CA CYS A 77 -20.83 -50.66 29.89
C CYS A 77 -19.98 -49.51 30.46
N SER A 78 -18.69 -49.47 30.11
CA SER A 78 -17.83 -48.30 30.35
C SER A 78 -17.74 -47.47 29.07
N THR A 79 -18.74 -46.63 28.82
CA THR A 79 -18.95 -46.01 27.51
C THR A 79 -18.03 -44.81 27.26
N ALA A 80 -17.27 -44.86 26.16
CA ALA A 80 -16.59 -43.72 25.57
C ALA A 80 -17.01 -43.54 24.10
N PHE A 81 -16.76 -42.36 23.54
CA PHE A 81 -17.10 -42.04 22.16
C PHE A 81 -15.88 -41.77 21.33
N ARG A 82 -15.85 -42.32 20.11
CA ARG A 82 -14.85 -42.02 19.10
C ARG A 82 -15.50 -41.30 17.93
N LEU A 83 -15.03 -40.09 17.65
CA LEU A 83 -15.36 -39.33 16.46
C LEU A 83 -14.30 -39.57 15.37
N CYS A 84 -14.77 -39.87 14.18
CA CYS A 84 -14.00 -39.85 12.94
C CYS A 84 -14.66 -38.85 11.98
N LEU A 85 -13.92 -37.81 11.60
CA LEU A 85 -14.39 -36.77 10.68
C LEU A 85 -13.62 -36.87 9.36
N LYS A 86 -14.33 -36.80 8.23
CA LYS A 86 -13.73 -36.88 6.89
C LYS A 86 -14.56 -36.15 5.83
N GLU A 87 -14.07 -36.16 4.61
CA GLU A 87 -14.78 -35.65 3.44
C GLU A 87 -16.16 -36.30 3.25
N TYR A 88 -17.03 -35.60 2.53
CA TYR A 88 -18.35 -36.11 2.17
C TYR A 88 -18.25 -37.40 1.34
N GLN A 89 -18.97 -38.44 1.74
CA GLN A 89 -19.08 -39.70 1.01
C GLN A 89 -20.53 -39.95 0.59
N SER A 90 -20.73 -40.35 -0.67
CA SER A 90 -22.04 -40.70 -1.25
C SER A 90 -22.44 -42.15 -1.02
N SER A 91 -21.48 -43.04 -0.76
CA SER A 91 -21.67 -44.44 -0.40
C SER A 91 -21.62 -44.63 1.13
N PRO A 92 -22.00 -45.81 1.66
CA PRO A 92 -22.02 -46.03 3.10
C PRO A 92 -20.65 -45.71 3.71
N PRO A 93 -20.58 -44.76 4.64
CA PRO A 93 -19.31 -44.26 5.12
C PRO A 93 -18.64 -45.28 6.03
N SER A 94 -17.44 -45.72 5.64
CA SER A 94 -16.65 -46.66 6.44
C SER A 94 -15.51 -45.98 7.18
N ILE A 95 -15.30 -46.30 8.44
CA ILE A 95 -14.16 -45.79 9.22
C ILE A 95 -12.81 -46.32 8.69
N THR A 96 -12.81 -47.41 7.92
CA THR A 96 -11.58 -48.06 7.41
C THR A 96 -10.81 -47.21 6.40
N THR A 97 -11.45 -46.21 5.78
CA THR A 97 -10.81 -45.31 4.81
C THR A 97 -10.04 -44.16 5.47
N GLY A 98 -9.97 -44.12 6.81
CA GLY A 98 -9.31 -43.06 7.57
C GLY A 98 -10.20 -41.84 7.83
N CYS A 99 -9.71 -40.94 8.70
CA CYS A 99 -10.43 -39.75 9.15
C CYS A 99 -9.65 -38.50 8.71
N SER A 100 -9.86 -38.06 7.47
CA SER A 100 -9.05 -37.01 6.83
C SER A 100 -9.11 -35.65 7.54
N PHE A 101 -10.22 -35.33 8.21
CA PHE A 101 -10.36 -34.11 9.00
C PHE A 101 -9.98 -34.31 10.47
N GLY A 102 -9.59 -35.53 10.85
CA GLY A 102 -9.13 -35.88 12.18
C GLY A 102 -10.05 -36.88 12.89
N ASN A 103 -9.51 -37.47 13.95
CA ASN A 103 -10.26 -38.32 14.86
C ASN A 103 -9.93 -37.94 16.31
N LYS A 104 -10.85 -38.25 17.22
CA LYS A 104 -10.65 -38.05 18.65
C LYS A 104 -11.56 -38.97 19.43
N THR A 105 -11.03 -39.54 20.51
CA THR A 105 -11.79 -40.37 21.45
C THR A 105 -11.92 -39.63 22.77
N THR A 106 -13.11 -39.65 23.38
CA THR A 106 -13.35 -39.08 24.70
C THR A 106 -12.72 -39.95 25.79
N ALA A 107 -12.62 -39.41 27.00
CA ALA A 107 -12.55 -40.26 28.19
C ALA A 107 -13.86 -41.07 28.34
N ILE A 108 -13.87 -42.00 29.30
CA ILE A 108 -15.11 -42.70 29.69
C ILE A 108 -16.07 -41.66 30.25
N LEU A 109 -17.26 -41.54 29.65
CA LEU A 109 -18.25 -40.54 30.02
C LEU A 109 -19.31 -41.08 30.97
N GLY A 110 -19.54 -42.41 30.99
CA GLY A 110 -20.54 -43.00 31.85
C GLY A 110 -20.79 -44.49 31.60
N GLY A 111 -21.91 -44.96 32.16
CA GLY A 111 -22.39 -46.34 32.09
C GLY A 111 -23.03 -46.72 30.75
N SER A 112 -23.99 -47.65 30.78
CA SER A 112 -24.78 -48.04 29.61
C SER A 112 -25.77 -46.95 29.15
N SER A 113 -26.42 -46.28 30.09
CA SER A 113 -27.37 -45.21 29.80
C SER A 113 -27.13 -44.02 30.71
N PHE A 114 -27.00 -42.82 30.14
CA PHE A 114 -26.81 -41.59 30.88
C PHE A 114 -27.16 -40.36 30.04
N VAL A 115 -27.50 -39.27 30.75
CA VAL A 115 -27.72 -37.94 30.19
C VAL A 115 -26.64 -37.00 30.72
N LEU A 116 -26.04 -36.21 29.84
CA LEU A 116 -25.05 -35.21 30.20
C LEU A 116 -25.67 -33.82 30.11
N SER A 117 -25.89 -33.22 31.27
CA SER A 117 -26.48 -31.88 31.39
C SER A 117 -25.42 -30.78 31.49
N GLU A 118 -24.19 -31.15 31.88
CA GLU A 118 -23.10 -30.19 32.07
C GLU A 118 -22.35 -29.92 30.74
N PRO A 119 -22.30 -28.66 30.30
CA PRO A 119 -21.65 -28.31 29.04
C PRO A 119 -20.14 -28.50 29.12
N GLY A 120 -19.57 -29.15 28.10
CA GLY A 120 -18.11 -29.24 27.92
C GLY A 120 -17.45 -30.53 28.42
N MET A 121 -18.07 -31.31 29.32
CA MET A 121 -17.49 -32.59 29.77
C MET A 121 -17.44 -33.65 28.66
N SER A 122 -18.39 -33.63 27.73
CA SER A 122 -18.46 -34.53 26.57
C SER A 122 -18.02 -33.91 25.26
N ALA A 123 -17.41 -32.72 25.30
CA ALA A 123 -17.06 -31.99 24.09
C ALA A 123 -15.84 -32.60 23.40
N ILE A 124 -16.05 -33.07 22.18
CA ILE A 124 -15.02 -33.47 21.23
C ILE A 124 -14.74 -32.28 20.32
N VAL A 125 -13.57 -31.67 20.49
CA VAL A 125 -13.10 -30.57 19.64
C VAL A 125 -11.99 -31.06 18.70
N LEU A 126 -12.24 -30.92 17.40
CA LEU A 126 -11.29 -31.15 16.31
C LEU A 126 -10.92 -29.79 15.67
N PRO A 127 -9.73 -29.24 15.97
CA PRO A 127 -9.26 -28.02 15.31
C PRO A 127 -8.86 -28.32 13.85
N PHE A 128 -9.14 -27.39 12.95
CA PHE A 128 -8.71 -27.48 11.55
C PHE A 128 -7.99 -26.20 11.11
N THR A 129 -7.04 -26.34 10.19
CA THR A 129 -6.30 -25.22 9.56
C THR A 129 -6.64 -25.06 8.08
N PHE A 130 -7.37 -26.01 7.50
CA PHE A 130 -7.77 -26.01 6.09
C PHE A 130 -9.08 -25.22 5.87
N ARG A 131 -9.40 -24.94 4.60
CA ARG A 131 -10.69 -24.35 4.21
C ARG A 131 -11.83 -25.31 4.53
N TRP A 132 -12.76 -24.90 5.38
CA TRP A 132 -13.93 -25.73 5.70
C TRP A 132 -14.74 -26.05 4.42
N THR A 133 -14.92 -27.33 4.12
CA THR A 133 -15.53 -27.82 2.88
C THR A 133 -17.05 -27.70 2.86
N LYS A 134 -17.67 -27.30 3.98
CA LYS A 134 -19.14 -27.26 4.23
C LYS A 134 -19.78 -28.65 4.27
N SER A 135 -19.50 -29.48 3.27
CA SER A 135 -19.90 -30.88 3.23
C SER A 135 -18.87 -31.76 3.93
N PHE A 136 -19.35 -32.73 4.70
CA PHE A 136 -18.53 -33.62 5.49
C PHE A 136 -19.26 -34.93 5.77
N THR A 137 -18.50 -35.91 6.24
CA THR A 137 -19.04 -37.12 6.85
C THR A 137 -18.48 -37.25 8.26
N LEU A 138 -19.36 -37.42 9.25
CA LEU A 138 -18.97 -37.80 10.60
C LEU A 138 -19.38 -39.25 10.85
N ILE A 139 -18.51 -40.01 11.50
CA ILE A 139 -18.81 -41.32 12.06
C ILE A 139 -18.55 -41.23 13.57
N LEU A 140 -19.55 -41.58 14.36
CA LEU A 140 -19.50 -41.57 15.81
C LEU A 140 -19.74 -43.00 16.31
N GLN A 141 -18.75 -43.54 17.02
CA GLN A 141 -18.80 -44.86 17.61
C GLN A 141 -18.93 -44.74 19.13
N ALA A 142 -19.90 -45.43 19.72
CA ALA A 142 -19.94 -45.70 21.15
C ALA A 142 -19.17 -47.00 21.42
N LEU A 143 -18.17 -46.96 22.30
CA LEU A 143 -17.27 -48.07 22.58
C LEU A 143 -17.32 -48.42 24.08
N ASP A 144 -17.33 -49.71 24.39
CA ASP A 144 -17.07 -50.22 25.73
C ASP A 144 -15.56 -50.21 26.01
N MET A 145 -15.14 -49.47 27.03
CA MET A 145 -13.75 -49.29 27.43
C MET A 145 -13.34 -50.20 28.59
N TYR A 146 -14.17 -51.17 28.97
CA TYR A 146 -13.88 -52.12 30.04
C TYR A 146 -12.53 -52.82 29.89
N ASN A 147 -12.21 -53.28 28.68
CA ASN A 147 -10.90 -53.85 28.37
C ASN A 147 -10.43 -53.38 26.99
N THR A 148 -9.55 -52.38 26.97
CA THR A 148 -9.02 -51.77 25.74
C THR A 148 -8.13 -52.70 24.91
N SER A 149 -7.81 -53.90 25.40
CA SER A 149 -7.02 -54.90 24.68
C SER A 149 -7.80 -55.57 23.55
N TYR A 150 -9.14 -55.57 23.61
CA TYR A 150 -9.98 -56.15 22.55
C TYR A 150 -10.04 -55.22 21.31
N PRO A 151 -10.21 -55.78 20.11
CA PRO A 151 -10.38 -54.98 18.90
C PRO A 151 -11.67 -54.14 18.98
N ASP A 152 -11.69 -52.98 18.31
CA ASP A 152 -12.83 -52.06 18.37
C ASP A 152 -14.14 -52.70 17.90
N SER A 153 -14.09 -53.60 16.91
CA SER A 153 -15.27 -54.34 16.42
C SER A 153 -15.95 -55.18 17.50
N GLU A 154 -15.18 -55.66 18.49
CA GLU A 154 -15.67 -56.46 19.61
C GLU A 154 -16.09 -55.62 20.82
N ARG A 155 -15.82 -54.31 20.79
CA ARG A 155 -16.16 -53.34 21.84
C ARG A 155 -17.19 -52.32 21.40
N LEU A 156 -17.59 -52.36 20.14
CA LEU A 156 -18.56 -51.44 19.58
C LEU A 156 -19.93 -51.67 20.22
N ILE A 157 -20.48 -50.63 20.83
CA ILE A 157 -21.85 -50.60 21.37
C ILE A 157 -22.80 -50.26 20.24
N GLU A 158 -22.51 -49.18 19.53
CA GLU A 158 -23.32 -48.66 18.44
C GLU A 158 -22.47 -47.75 17.54
N GLU A 159 -22.81 -47.69 16.25
CA GLU A 159 -22.16 -46.81 15.29
C GLU A 159 -23.20 -45.99 14.54
N THR A 160 -22.97 -44.69 14.47
CA THR A 160 -23.79 -43.79 13.65
C THR A 160 -22.92 -43.01 12.69
N ALA A 161 -23.47 -42.76 11.50
CA ALA A 161 -22.82 -41.93 10.51
C ALA A 161 -23.80 -40.89 9.96
N PHE A 162 -23.29 -39.69 9.78
CA PHE A 162 -24.04 -38.58 9.21
C PHE A 162 -23.19 -37.89 8.14
N SER A 163 -23.73 -37.85 6.92
CA SER A 163 -23.17 -37.09 5.80
C SER A 163 -24.08 -35.91 5.52
N GLY A 164 -23.52 -34.71 5.43
CA GLY A 164 -24.34 -33.53 5.18
C GLY A 164 -23.54 -32.25 5.09
N VAL A 165 -24.25 -31.12 5.15
CA VAL A 165 -23.68 -29.78 5.11
C VAL A 165 -23.90 -29.08 6.44
N ILE A 166 -22.86 -28.39 6.93
CA ILE A 166 -22.95 -27.46 8.06
C ILE A 166 -22.11 -26.23 7.77
N LEU A 167 -22.68 -25.06 8.06
CA LEU A 167 -21.99 -23.79 7.95
C LEU A 167 -21.43 -23.39 9.32
N PRO A 168 -20.32 -22.64 9.39
CA PRO A 168 -19.83 -22.10 10.65
C PRO A 168 -20.92 -21.24 11.33
N SER A 169 -21.25 -21.57 12.57
CA SER A 169 -22.29 -20.90 13.37
C SER A 169 -22.07 -21.16 14.87
N PRO A 170 -22.40 -20.21 15.76
CA PRO A 170 -22.45 -20.49 17.18
C PRO A 170 -23.58 -21.46 17.57
N GLU A 171 -24.60 -21.60 16.71
CA GLU A 171 -25.75 -22.45 16.93
C GLU A 171 -25.40 -23.94 16.78
N TRP A 172 -26.01 -24.75 17.63
CA TRP A 172 -25.82 -26.20 17.63
C TRP A 172 -26.86 -26.89 16.75
N LYS A 173 -26.40 -27.87 15.97
CA LYS A 173 -27.28 -28.80 15.25
C LYS A 173 -27.36 -30.12 16.00
N THR A 174 -28.52 -30.43 16.57
CA THR A 174 -28.79 -31.71 17.23
C THR A 174 -29.01 -32.81 16.20
N LEU A 175 -28.45 -33.98 16.46
CA LEU A 175 -28.56 -35.20 15.69
C LEU A 175 -28.95 -36.34 16.62
N ASP A 176 -29.99 -37.07 16.22
CA ASP A 176 -30.51 -38.21 16.94
C ASP A 176 -30.29 -39.47 16.11
N HIS A 177 -29.68 -40.47 16.72
CA HIS A 177 -29.49 -41.78 16.13
C HIS A 177 -30.24 -42.82 16.96
N ILE A 178 -31.11 -43.58 16.29
CA ILE A 178 -31.79 -44.74 16.86
C ILE A 178 -31.15 -45.95 16.19
N GLY A 179 -30.21 -46.57 16.89
CA GLY A 179 -29.52 -47.77 16.44
C GLY A 179 -30.26 -49.04 16.82
N LYS A 180 -29.60 -50.18 16.59
CA LYS A 180 -30.16 -51.49 16.93
C LYS A 180 -30.16 -51.73 18.44
N ASN A 181 -29.10 -51.30 19.12
CA ASN A 181 -28.85 -51.62 20.52
C ASN A 181 -28.83 -50.37 21.39
N ALA A 182 -28.44 -49.22 20.84
CA ALA A 182 -28.43 -47.97 21.59
C ALA A 182 -29.05 -46.80 20.81
N ARG A 183 -29.67 -45.87 21.55
CA ARG A 183 -30.03 -44.53 21.04
C ARG A 183 -28.98 -43.54 21.49
N ILE A 184 -28.49 -42.70 20.57
CA ILE A 184 -27.48 -41.67 20.85
C ILE A 184 -28.02 -40.32 20.39
N THR A 185 -28.01 -39.34 21.27
CA THR A 185 -28.32 -37.94 20.95
C THR A 185 -27.08 -37.11 21.18
N TYR A 186 -26.68 -36.36 20.16
CA TYR A 186 -25.51 -35.50 20.19
C TYR A 186 -25.76 -34.24 19.38
N ARG A 187 -24.94 -33.21 19.57
CA ARG A 187 -25.03 -31.97 18.81
C ARG A 187 -23.68 -31.61 18.22
N VAL A 188 -23.70 -30.98 17.06
CA VAL A 188 -22.51 -30.56 16.33
C VAL A 188 -22.58 -29.10 15.93
N ARG A 189 -21.44 -28.44 15.88
CA ARG A 189 -21.29 -27.12 15.24
C ARG A 189 -19.89 -26.95 14.69
N VAL A 190 -19.76 -25.96 13.81
CA VAL A 190 -18.46 -25.51 13.32
C VAL A 190 -18.31 -24.05 13.72
N GLN A 191 -17.17 -23.68 14.29
CA GLN A 191 -16.89 -22.30 14.65
C GLN A 191 -15.57 -21.88 14.03
N CYS A 192 -15.55 -20.71 13.37
CA CYS A 192 -14.29 -20.11 12.99
C CYS A 192 -13.57 -19.59 14.23
N ALA A 193 -12.24 -19.55 14.20
CA ALA A 193 -11.47 -18.83 15.21
C ALA A 193 -11.81 -17.33 15.15
N VAL A 194 -11.58 -16.60 16.24
CA VAL A 194 -12.04 -15.20 16.42
C VAL A 194 -11.60 -14.25 15.30
N THR A 195 -10.45 -14.52 14.66
CA THR A 195 -9.90 -13.70 13.57
C THR A 195 -10.20 -14.25 12.18
N TYR A 196 -10.95 -15.35 12.09
CA TYR A 196 -11.32 -15.99 10.84
C TYR A 196 -12.82 -15.82 10.59
N TYR A 197 -13.14 -15.45 9.36
CA TYR A 197 -14.48 -15.11 8.93
C TYR A 197 -14.83 -15.90 7.68
N ASN A 198 -16.04 -15.65 7.16
CA ASN A 198 -16.70 -16.29 6.03
C ASN A 198 -17.21 -17.71 6.32
N THR A 199 -18.05 -18.20 5.41
CA THR A 199 -18.69 -19.54 5.50
C THR A 199 -17.73 -20.74 5.41
N THR A 200 -16.43 -20.49 5.26
CA THR A 200 -15.37 -21.50 5.11
C THR A 200 -14.19 -21.30 6.06
N CYS A 201 -14.25 -20.30 6.96
CA CYS A 201 -13.19 -19.90 7.88
C CYS A 201 -11.83 -19.65 7.20
N THR A 202 -11.81 -18.97 6.04
CA THR A 202 -10.54 -18.66 5.33
C THR A 202 -10.18 -17.20 5.31
N THR A 203 -11.12 -16.29 5.52
CA THR A 203 -10.84 -14.86 5.51
C THR A 203 -10.26 -14.47 6.86
N PHE A 204 -8.96 -14.21 6.91
CA PHE A 204 -8.31 -13.70 8.11
C PHE A 204 -8.48 -12.17 8.21
N CYS A 205 -9.01 -11.70 9.33
CA CYS A 205 -9.04 -10.28 9.65
C CYS A 205 -8.79 -10.06 11.14
N ARG A 206 -7.89 -9.12 11.45
CA ARG A 206 -7.68 -8.62 12.80
C ARG A 206 -7.69 -7.10 12.74
N PRO A 207 -8.54 -6.39 13.51
CA PRO A 207 -8.57 -4.95 13.53
C PRO A 207 -7.21 -4.37 13.89
N ARG A 208 -6.83 -3.26 13.26
CA ARG A 208 -5.55 -2.59 13.50
C ARG A 208 -5.62 -1.09 13.20
N ASN A 209 -4.72 -0.35 13.83
CA ASN A 209 -4.56 1.08 13.66
C ASN A 209 -3.09 1.45 13.90
N ASP A 210 -2.25 1.13 12.92
CA ASP A 210 -0.80 1.31 12.96
C ASP A 210 -0.27 1.60 11.54
N GLN A 211 1.05 1.73 11.38
CA GLN A 211 1.70 2.05 10.10
C GLN A 211 1.39 1.08 8.94
N PHE A 212 0.85 -0.10 9.21
CA PHE A 212 0.53 -1.12 8.20
C PHE A 212 -0.99 -1.22 7.93
N GLY A 213 -1.80 -0.34 8.49
CA GLY A 213 -3.21 -0.25 8.18
C GLY A 213 -4.08 0.33 9.29
N HIS A 214 -5.19 0.91 8.86
CA HIS A 214 -6.16 1.60 9.69
C HIS A 214 -7.56 1.06 9.39
N TYR A 215 -7.94 -0.07 9.99
CA TYR A 215 -9.20 -0.74 9.67
C TYR A 215 -9.80 -1.57 10.81
N THR A 216 -11.11 -1.75 10.72
CA THR A 216 -11.88 -2.75 11.49
C THR A 216 -12.30 -3.91 10.59
N CYS A 217 -12.75 -5.02 11.17
CA CYS A 217 -13.23 -6.18 10.42
C CYS A 217 -14.76 -6.15 10.31
N GLY A 218 -15.28 -6.34 9.09
CA GLY A 218 -16.71 -6.52 8.85
C GLY A 218 -17.19 -7.93 9.19
N ALA A 219 -18.48 -8.21 8.95
CA ALA A 219 -19.11 -9.49 9.27
C ALA A 219 -18.53 -10.69 8.49
N GLU A 220 -18.05 -10.49 7.26
CA GLU A 220 -17.44 -11.53 6.41
C GLU A 220 -15.90 -11.47 6.46
N GLY A 221 -15.34 -10.64 7.35
CA GLY A 221 -13.89 -10.42 7.48
C GLY A 221 -13.30 -9.46 6.45
N GLN A 222 -14.13 -8.73 5.71
CA GLN A 222 -13.66 -7.63 4.87
C GLN A 222 -13.07 -6.51 5.75
N LYS A 223 -11.99 -5.90 5.29
CA LYS A 223 -11.39 -4.74 5.96
C LYS A 223 -12.25 -3.52 5.69
N LEU A 224 -12.70 -2.85 6.74
CA LEU A 224 -13.45 -1.60 6.70
C LEU A 224 -12.50 -0.49 7.14
N CYS A 225 -12.09 0.35 6.19
CA CYS A 225 -11.13 1.41 6.47
C CYS A 225 -11.71 2.42 7.46
N LEU A 226 -10.87 2.86 8.40
CA LEU A 226 -11.20 3.98 9.27
C LEU A 226 -11.34 5.26 8.44
N GLY A 227 -12.09 6.23 8.98
CA GLY A 227 -12.34 7.50 8.28
C GLY A 227 -11.04 8.15 7.81
N GLY A 228 -10.99 8.48 6.51
CA GLY A 228 -9.81 9.11 5.91
C GLY A 228 -8.75 8.13 5.40
N TRP A 229 -8.98 6.82 5.42
CA TRP A 229 -8.04 5.82 4.87
C TRP A 229 -8.68 5.02 3.74
N GLN A 230 -7.87 4.56 2.79
CA GLN A 230 -8.28 3.79 1.62
C GLN A 230 -7.23 2.76 1.20
N GLY A 231 -7.52 2.03 0.13
CA GLY A 231 -6.70 0.93 -0.39
C GLY A 231 -7.09 -0.42 0.22
N ILE A 232 -6.57 -1.50 -0.36
CA ILE A 232 -6.94 -2.88 0.01
C ILE A 232 -6.59 -3.21 1.47
N ASN A 233 -5.56 -2.55 2.01
CA ASN A 233 -5.10 -2.68 3.39
C ASN A 233 -5.42 -1.46 4.27
N CYS A 234 -6.14 -0.46 3.75
CA CYS A 234 -6.43 0.79 4.46
C CYS A 234 -5.15 1.47 4.96
N GLU A 235 -4.12 1.51 4.11
CA GLU A 235 -2.79 2.06 4.39
C GLU A 235 -2.56 3.40 3.70
N GLU A 236 -3.38 3.74 2.71
CA GLU A 236 -3.29 4.99 1.98
C GLU A 236 -4.19 6.03 2.62
N ALA A 237 -3.65 7.21 2.96
CA ALA A 237 -4.45 8.32 3.43
C ALA A 237 -5.25 8.93 2.28
N ILE A 238 -6.51 9.26 2.54
CA ILE A 238 -7.35 10.04 1.63
C ILE A 238 -6.94 11.50 1.75
N CYS A 239 -6.36 12.04 0.68
CA CYS A 239 -5.90 13.43 0.65
C CYS A 239 -7.06 14.42 0.72
N ARG A 240 -6.71 15.69 0.93
CA ARG A 240 -7.67 16.79 0.86
C ARG A 240 -8.48 16.71 -0.44
N PRO A 241 -9.81 16.93 -0.39
CA PRO A 241 -10.63 16.98 -1.60
C PRO A 241 -10.06 18.00 -2.60
N GLY A 242 -9.86 17.56 -3.84
CA GLY A 242 -9.29 18.40 -4.91
C GLY A 242 -7.76 18.50 -4.92
N CYS A 243 -7.05 17.82 -4.02
CA CYS A 243 -5.59 17.71 -4.09
C CYS A 243 -5.18 17.10 -5.44
N ASP A 244 -4.22 17.71 -6.12
CA ASP A 244 -3.79 17.29 -7.45
C ASP A 244 -3.28 15.83 -7.42
N PRO A 245 -3.78 14.94 -8.31
CA PRO A 245 -3.45 13.51 -8.27
C PRO A 245 -2.01 13.20 -8.68
N THR A 246 -1.36 14.11 -9.41
CA THR A 246 0.00 13.95 -9.92
C THR A 246 1.03 14.72 -9.08
N HIS A 247 0.65 15.88 -8.57
CA HIS A 247 1.53 16.84 -7.93
C HIS A 247 1.31 16.97 -6.43
N GLY A 248 0.20 16.45 -5.91
CA GLY A 248 -0.08 16.32 -4.48
C GLY A 248 0.22 14.91 -3.97
N LYS A 249 0.55 14.81 -2.68
CA LYS A 249 0.53 13.56 -1.90
C LYS A 249 0.08 13.85 -0.47
N CYS A 250 -0.30 12.83 0.29
CA CYS A 250 -0.61 12.99 1.71
C CYS A 250 -0.21 11.74 2.48
N GLU A 251 0.37 11.95 3.67
CA GLU A 251 0.68 10.86 4.61
C GLU A 251 -0.36 10.75 5.72
N GLN A 252 -1.12 11.83 5.94
CA GLN A 252 -2.23 11.89 6.89
C GLN A 252 -3.52 12.32 6.17
N PRO A 253 -4.68 11.80 6.61
CA PRO A 253 -5.96 12.14 5.99
C PRO A 253 -6.21 13.66 5.96
N GLY A 254 -6.66 14.17 4.82
CA GLY A 254 -6.95 15.60 4.63
C GLY A 254 -5.74 16.51 4.42
N GLY A 255 -4.53 15.95 4.41
CA GLY A 255 -3.31 16.63 3.97
C GLY A 255 -3.24 16.80 2.45
N CYS A 256 -2.38 17.71 1.99
CA CYS A 256 -1.97 17.84 0.59
C CYS A 256 -0.60 18.50 0.56
N GLU A 257 0.44 17.67 0.45
CA GLU A 257 1.83 18.07 0.32
C GLU A 257 2.21 18.13 -1.15
N CYS A 258 2.81 19.24 -1.56
CA CYS A 258 3.16 19.45 -2.94
C CYS A 258 4.51 18.84 -3.27
N ARG A 259 4.55 18.14 -4.41
CA ARG A 259 5.80 17.72 -5.03
C ARG A 259 6.62 18.94 -5.44
N GLN A 260 7.93 18.74 -5.53
CA GLN A 260 8.85 19.80 -5.92
C GLN A 260 8.44 20.43 -7.27
N GLY A 261 8.36 21.75 -7.31
CA GLY A 261 7.90 22.50 -8.49
C GLY A 261 6.43 22.96 -8.42
N TRP A 262 5.67 22.52 -7.42
CA TRP A 262 4.26 22.85 -7.25
C TRP A 262 4.00 23.50 -5.89
N ARG A 263 2.95 24.33 -5.84
CA ARG A 263 2.53 25.09 -4.66
C ARG A 263 1.01 25.23 -4.61
N GLY A 264 0.55 25.98 -3.61
CA GLY A 264 -0.88 26.20 -3.38
C GLY A 264 -1.50 25.12 -2.47
N PRO A 265 -2.73 25.35 -1.98
CA PRO A 265 -3.39 24.46 -1.02
C PRO A 265 -3.80 23.10 -1.60
N LEU A 266 -3.81 22.97 -2.93
CA LEU A 266 -4.18 21.77 -3.69
C LEU A 266 -3.05 21.27 -4.61
N CYS A 267 -1.87 21.91 -4.57
CA CYS A 267 -0.71 21.53 -5.38
C CYS A 267 -0.93 21.59 -6.90
N ASN A 268 -1.87 22.40 -7.35
CA ASN A 268 -2.23 22.62 -8.75
C ASN A 268 -1.61 23.91 -9.33
N GLU A 269 -0.87 24.69 -8.52
CA GLU A 269 -0.17 25.89 -8.98
C GLU A 269 1.30 25.57 -9.22
N CYS A 270 1.82 25.89 -10.39
CA CYS A 270 3.25 25.77 -10.65
C CYS A 270 4.06 26.85 -9.90
N MET A 271 5.27 26.48 -9.49
CA MET A 271 6.26 27.46 -9.02
C MET A 271 6.98 28.06 -10.21
N VAL A 272 7.11 29.39 -10.21
CA VAL A 272 7.94 30.10 -11.19
C VAL A 272 9.42 29.89 -10.89
N TYR A 273 10.28 30.13 -11.88
CA TYR A 273 11.73 30.09 -11.67
C TYR A 273 12.15 31.08 -10.56
N PRO A 274 13.04 30.70 -9.62
CA PRO A 274 13.50 31.62 -8.58
C PRO A 274 14.11 32.89 -9.16
N GLY A 275 13.57 34.06 -8.79
CA GLY A 275 14.00 35.36 -9.31
C GLY A 275 13.16 35.90 -10.47
N CYS A 276 12.18 35.14 -10.97
CA CYS A 276 11.20 35.63 -11.95
C CYS A 276 10.47 36.88 -11.42
N LYS A 277 10.49 37.98 -12.17
CA LYS A 277 9.88 39.27 -11.78
C LYS A 277 8.50 39.46 -12.40
N HIS A 278 8.42 39.53 -13.72
CA HIS A 278 7.19 39.82 -14.46
C HIS A 278 6.86 38.67 -15.41
N GLY A 279 6.57 37.50 -14.84
CA GLY A 279 6.26 36.32 -15.64
C GLY A 279 5.58 35.20 -14.85
N SER A 280 5.10 34.22 -15.60
CA SER A 280 4.34 33.07 -15.09
C SER A 280 4.91 31.74 -15.58
N CYS A 281 4.51 30.63 -14.94
CA CYS A 281 5.04 29.30 -15.25
C CYS A 281 4.19 28.51 -16.26
N ASN A 282 3.01 29.01 -16.64
CA ASN A 282 2.07 28.43 -17.62
C ASN A 282 1.93 26.89 -17.54
N GLY A 283 1.65 26.38 -16.33
CA GLY A 283 1.40 24.96 -16.07
C GLY A 283 2.63 24.05 -16.02
N SER A 284 3.84 24.57 -16.26
CA SER A 284 5.09 23.81 -16.09
C SER A 284 5.93 24.41 -14.99
N ALA A 285 6.29 23.62 -13.98
CA ALA A 285 7.17 24.06 -12.90
C ALA A 285 8.49 24.66 -13.42
N TRP A 286 9.00 25.65 -12.71
CA TRP A 286 10.30 26.30 -12.93
C TRP A 286 10.45 27.07 -14.25
N LYS A 287 9.34 27.43 -14.89
CA LYS A 287 9.36 28.37 -16.01
C LYS A 287 9.15 29.82 -15.54
N CYS A 288 9.67 30.75 -16.32
CA CYS A 288 9.39 32.18 -16.20
C CYS A 288 9.07 32.69 -17.62
N VAL A 289 7.80 32.60 -18.00
CA VAL A 289 7.27 33.09 -19.27
C VAL A 289 6.87 34.54 -19.04
N CYS A 290 7.57 35.45 -19.71
CA CYS A 290 7.40 36.88 -19.46
C CYS A 290 6.02 37.38 -19.88
N ASP A 291 5.48 38.27 -19.06
CA ASP A 291 4.29 39.02 -19.39
C ASP A 291 4.57 39.96 -20.57
N THR A 292 3.51 40.49 -21.17
CA THR A 292 3.66 41.41 -22.32
C THR A 292 4.54 42.61 -21.93
N ASN A 293 5.47 42.96 -22.83
CA ASN A 293 6.47 44.02 -22.67
C ASN A 293 7.60 43.74 -21.66
N TRP A 294 7.74 42.52 -21.15
CA TRP A 294 8.90 42.11 -20.35
C TRP A 294 9.75 41.09 -21.08
N GLY A 295 11.07 41.12 -20.82
CA GLY A 295 12.05 40.25 -21.46
C GLY A 295 13.15 39.79 -20.51
N GLY A 296 14.04 38.95 -21.04
CA GLY A 296 15.10 38.29 -20.26
C GLY A 296 14.68 36.93 -19.70
N ILE A 297 15.65 36.16 -19.19
CA ILE A 297 15.40 34.83 -18.62
C ILE A 297 14.62 34.88 -17.30
N LEU A 298 14.64 36.03 -16.61
CA LEU A 298 13.94 36.29 -15.35
C LEU A 298 12.80 37.31 -15.50
N CYS A 299 12.50 37.74 -16.74
CA CYS A 299 11.48 38.74 -17.03
C CYS A 299 11.68 40.03 -16.24
N ASP A 300 12.94 40.43 -16.13
CA ASP A 300 13.44 41.57 -15.37
C ASP A 300 13.84 42.75 -16.24
N GLN A 301 13.72 42.62 -17.57
CA GLN A 301 14.05 43.67 -18.53
C GLN A 301 12.78 44.27 -19.14
N ASP A 302 12.61 45.60 -19.06
CA ASP A 302 11.47 46.32 -19.63
C ASP A 302 11.68 46.55 -21.13
N LEU A 303 10.82 45.95 -21.96
CA LEU A 303 10.82 46.10 -23.41
C LEU A 303 9.99 47.31 -23.87
N ASN A 304 9.24 47.94 -22.96
CA ASN A 304 8.44 49.13 -23.20
C ASN A 304 8.79 50.28 -22.24
N TYR A 305 10.08 50.53 -22.06
CA TYR A 305 10.59 51.59 -21.20
C TYR A 305 9.94 52.95 -21.46
N CYS A 306 9.71 53.30 -22.74
CA CYS A 306 9.04 54.54 -23.12
C CYS A 306 7.62 54.66 -22.55
N GLY A 307 6.82 53.58 -22.60
CA GLY A 307 5.46 53.58 -22.08
C GLY A 307 5.40 53.48 -20.56
N THR A 308 6.37 52.81 -19.93
CA THR A 308 6.44 52.67 -18.47
C THR A 308 6.92 53.96 -17.79
N HIS A 309 7.91 54.64 -18.38
CA HIS A 309 8.64 55.73 -17.72
C HIS A 309 8.47 57.11 -18.36
N GLU A 310 7.93 57.21 -19.58
CA GLU A 310 7.76 58.46 -20.34
C GLU A 310 8.98 59.41 -20.22
N PRO A 311 10.19 58.96 -20.58
CA PRO A 311 11.42 59.66 -20.20
C PRO A 311 11.63 60.98 -20.96
N CYS A 312 11.08 61.14 -22.16
CA CYS A 312 11.29 62.33 -23.01
C CYS A 312 10.49 63.54 -22.51
N MET A 313 11.17 64.68 -22.37
CA MET A 313 10.60 65.96 -21.92
C MET A 313 10.12 66.83 -23.09
N HIS A 314 9.37 67.88 -22.77
CA HIS A 314 8.93 68.93 -23.71
C HIS A 314 8.24 68.42 -24.99
N GLY A 315 7.55 67.27 -24.91
CA GLY A 315 6.81 66.70 -26.04
C GLY A 315 7.69 65.96 -27.07
N GLY A 316 8.91 65.54 -26.72
CA GLY A 316 9.73 64.67 -27.56
C GLY A 316 9.10 63.28 -27.77
N THR A 317 9.31 62.68 -28.94
CA THR A 317 8.78 61.34 -29.25
C THR A 317 9.75 60.25 -28.76
N CYS A 318 9.25 59.32 -27.94
CA CYS A 318 10.06 58.23 -27.36
C CYS A 318 9.99 56.95 -28.20
N GLU A 319 11.13 56.30 -28.42
CA GLU A 319 11.23 54.99 -29.08
C GLU A 319 11.99 53.98 -28.20
N ASN A 320 11.44 52.77 -28.04
CA ASN A 320 12.13 51.65 -27.37
C ASN A 320 13.19 51.07 -28.32
N THR A 321 14.44 50.97 -27.87
CA THR A 321 15.56 50.58 -28.75
C THR A 321 16.21 49.25 -28.39
N ALA A 322 16.16 48.87 -27.11
CA ALA A 322 16.60 47.59 -26.59
C ALA A 322 15.94 47.37 -25.22
N PRO A 323 16.10 46.19 -24.58
CA PRO A 323 15.63 46.00 -23.21
C PRO A 323 16.25 47.06 -22.28
N ASP A 324 15.40 47.69 -21.46
CA ASP A 324 15.73 48.79 -20.54
C ASP A 324 16.32 50.04 -21.21
N LYS A 325 16.18 50.21 -22.54
CA LYS A 325 16.75 51.32 -23.30
C LYS A 325 15.75 52.02 -24.20
N TYR A 326 15.85 53.34 -24.22
CA TYR A 326 15.01 54.23 -25.00
C TYR A 326 15.86 55.22 -25.81
N ARG A 327 15.24 55.89 -26.78
CA ARG A 327 15.78 57.04 -27.49
C ARG A 327 14.69 58.10 -27.65
N CYS A 328 15.01 59.34 -27.29
CA CYS A 328 14.14 60.48 -27.53
C CYS A 328 14.47 61.16 -28.85
N THR A 329 13.44 61.49 -29.63
CA THR A 329 13.56 62.37 -30.79
C THR A 329 12.98 63.73 -30.42
N CYS A 330 13.86 64.73 -30.35
CA CYS A 330 13.54 66.06 -29.86
C CYS A 330 12.95 66.94 -30.98
N ALA A 331 11.99 67.79 -30.61
CA ALA A 331 11.49 68.82 -31.50
C ALA A 331 12.58 69.88 -31.78
N GLU A 332 12.41 70.65 -32.85
CA GLU A 332 13.38 71.66 -33.27
C GLU A 332 13.68 72.66 -32.15
N GLY A 333 14.97 72.89 -31.89
CA GLY A 333 15.45 73.77 -30.81
C GLY A 333 15.54 73.16 -29.41
N LEU A 334 15.36 71.84 -29.30
CA LEU A 334 15.62 71.05 -28.09
C LEU A 334 16.74 70.03 -28.35
N SER A 335 17.56 69.75 -27.34
CA SER A 335 18.61 68.74 -27.37
C SER A 335 18.77 68.05 -26.01
N GLY A 336 19.74 67.14 -25.87
CA GLY A 336 19.92 66.29 -24.69
C GLY A 336 19.32 64.89 -24.86
N GLU A 337 19.63 63.97 -23.94
CA GLU A 337 19.20 62.56 -24.00
C GLU A 337 17.68 62.44 -23.86
N ARG A 338 17.08 63.35 -23.09
CA ARG A 338 15.66 63.40 -22.75
C ARG A 338 14.98 64.66 -23.31
N CYS A 339 15.61 65.39 -24.24
CA CYS A 339 15.12 66.68 -24.74
C CYS A 339 14.96 67.76 -23.64
N GLU A 340 15.81 67.67 -22.61
CA GLU A 340 15.83 68.55 -21.45
C GLU A 340 16.57 69.87 -21.71
N ILE A 341 17.47 69.90 -22.70
CA ILE A 341 18.26 71.08 -23.04
C ILE A 341 17.48 71.92 -24.04
N VAL A 342 17.20 73.17 -23.68
CA VAL A 342 16.52 74.14 -24.55
C VAL A 342 17.56 75.00 -25.26
N GLU A 343 17.83 74.72 -26.53
CA GLU A 343 18.80 75.49 -27.34
C GLU A 343 18.18 76.76 -27.92
N HIS A 344 16.91 76.69 -28.27
CA HIS A 344 16.14 77.85 -28.72
C HIS A 344 15.14 78.25 -27.64
N PRO A 345 15.26 79.46 -27.05
CA PRO A 345 14.35 79.93 -26.00
C PRO A 345 12.87 79.90 -26.39
N CYS A 346 12.56 79.93 -27.69
CA CYS A 346 11.21 79.83 -28.21
C CYS A 346 10.65 78.40 -28.32
N ALA A 347 11.49 77.36 -28.22
CA ALA A 347 11.10 75.96 -28.46
C ALA A 347 10.09 75.43 -27.43
N THR A 348 10.12 75.93 -26.20
CA THR A 348 9.18 75.56 -25.14
C THR A 348 7.92 76.43 -25.09
N GLN A 349 7.72 77.31 -26.09
CA GLN A 349 6.60 78.24 -26.18
C GLN A 349 6.38 79.06 -24.89
N PRO A 350 7.38 79.85 -24.42
CA PRO A 350 7.30 80.57 -23.16
C PRO A 350 6.28 81.73 -23.16
N CYS A 351 5.95 82.27 -24.34
CA CYS A 351 5.04 83.40 -24.48
C CYS A 351 3.58 82.99 -24.18
N LYS A 352 2.93 83.65 -23.23
CA LYS A 352 1.51 83.45 -22.90
C LYS A 352 0.61 84.42 -23.68
N ASN A 353 -0.70 84.17 -23.65
CA ASN A 353 -1.75 85.05 -24.24
C ASN A 353 -1.59 85.32 -25.74
N GLY A 354 -1.15 84.32 -26.52
CA GLY A 354 -1.02 84.43 -27.98
C GLY A 354 0.19 85.23 -28.47
N GLY A 355 1.17 85.51 -27.60
CA GLY A 355 2.42 86.17 -28.00
C GLY A 355 3.26 85.31 -28.95
N THR A 356 3.77 85.92 -30.03
CA THR A 356 4.69 85.27 -30.97
C THR A 356 6.13 85.36 -30.45
N CYS A 357 6.81 84.22 -30.34
CA CYS A 357 8.22 84.18 -29.97
C CYS A 357 9.09 84.22 -31.22
N ALA A 358 10.14 85.06 -31.23
CA ALA A 358 11.10 85.14 -32.31
C ALA A 358 12.52 85.14 -31.74
N LEU A 359 13.41 84.35 -32.35
CA LEU A 359 14.83 84.41 -32.05
C LEU A 359 15.39 85.72 -32.61
N LYS A 360 16.07 86.50 -31.78
CA LYS A 360 16.80 87.68 -32.25
C LYS A 360 18.15 87.20 -32.78
N GLU A 361 18.25 87.06 -34.10
CA GLU A 361 19.50 86.76 -34.78
C GLU A 361 20.53 87.86 -34.45
N SER A 362 21.57 87.54 -33.68
CA SER A 362 22.71 88.43 -33.53
C SER A 362 23.56 88.28 -34.80
N THR A 363 23.44 89.22 -35.72
CA THR A 363 24.38 89.38 -36.81
C THR A 363 25.75 89.75 -36.24
N LEU A 364 26.59 88.75 -35.97
CA LEU A 364 28.03 88.96 -35.90
C LEU A 364 28.50 89.26 -37.33
N PRO A 365 29.10 90.44 -37.60
CA PRO A 365 29.52 90.78 -38.95
C PRO A 365 30.67 89.88 -39.39
N ASN A 366 30.56 89.43 -40.65
CA ASN A 366 31.59 88.83 -41.49
C ASN A 366 33.02 89.29 -41.14
N ILE A 367 33.88 88.34 -40.71
CA ILE A 367 35.32 88.44 -40.98
C ILE A 367 35.68 87.30 -41.92
N THR A 368 35.71 87.64 -43.20
CA THR A 368 36.33 86.85 -44.26
C THR A 368 37.85 86.89 -44.09
N THR A 369 38.43 85.87 -43.47
CA THR A 369 39.78 85.37 -43.82
C THR A 369 39.89 83.90 -43.44
N LEU A 370 39.76 83.00 -44.43
CA LEU A 370 40.33 81.65 -44.34
C LEU A 370 41.86 81.76 -44.26
N PRO A 371 42.51 80.84 -43.53
CA PRO A 371 43.38 79.96 -44.27
C PRO A 371 42.97 78.50 -44.09
N THR A 372 42.95 77.83 -45.22
CA THR A 372 42.84 76.40 -45.42
C THR A 372 43.85 75.61 -44.58
N TYR A 373 43.41 74.58 -43.87
CA TYR A 373 44.18 73.35 -43.72
C TYR A 373 43.28 72.11 -43.88
N ARG A 374 43.89 71.13 -44.53
CA ARG A 374 43.34 69.95 -45.21
C ARG A 374 42.58 68.98 -44.31
N ALA A 375 41.66 68.27 -44.97
CA ALA A 375 40.99 67.09 -44.47
C ALA A 375 41.89 65.82 -44.51
N MET A 376 41.58 64.94 -43.54
CA MET A 376 41.73 63.47 -43.50
C MET A 376 43.13 62.82 -43.37
N ARG A 377 43.37 62.13 -42.24
CA ARG A 377 43.35 60.64 -42.11
C ARG A 377 43.94 60.15 -40.77
N GLY A 378 43.35 59.07 -40.25
CA GLY A 378 43.96 58.08 -39.34
C GLY A 378 43.45 58.14 -37.90
N MET A 379 43.21 57.04 -37.18
CA MET A 379 43.40 55.61 -37.44
C MET A 379 42.72 54.82 -36.31
N SER A 380 42.11 53.69 -36.67
CA SER A 380 41.71 52.63 -35.74
C SER A 380 42.91 52.02 -35.00
N SER A 381 42.57 51.41 -33.86
CA SER A 381 43.15 50.17 -33.30
C SER A 381 44.64 50.17 -32.92
N ALA A 382 44.89 50.24 -31.61
CA ALA A 382 46.05 49.63 -31.01
C ALA A 382 45.93 48.10 -31.11
N MET A 383 46.88 47.49 -31.82
CA MET A 383 47.15 46.05 -31.80
C MET A 383 47.74 45.63 -30.45
N GLY A 384 47.09 44.68 -29.77
CA GLY A 384 47.75 43.66 -28.95
C GLY A 384 47.83 42.36 -29.75
N LYS A 385 49.05 41.82 -29.90
CA LYS A 385 49.45 40.72 -30.78
C LYS A 385 48.83 39.34 -30.45
N PRO A 386 48.93 38.38 -31.40
CA PRO A 386 48.34 37.04 -31.30
C PRO A 386 49.23 36.06 -30.55
N VAL A 387 48.61 35.10 -29.85
CA VAL A 387 49.24 33.82 -29.48
C VAL A 387 48.43 32.69 -30.11
N SER A 388 49.13 31.94 -30.95
CA SER A 388 48.67 30.71 -31.59
C SER A 388 49.21 29.50 -30.81
N ARG A 389 48.42 28.41 -30.84
CA ARG A 389 48.77 26.99 -30.66
C ARG A 389 49.11 26.47 -29.26
N ARG A 390 48.19 25.65 -28.75
CA ARG A 390 48.27 24.17 -28.64
C ARG A 390 47.09 23.71 -27.79
N ASP A 391 46.11 23.01 -28.36
CA ASP A 391 46.09 21.54 -28.41
C ASP A 391 46.85 20.89 -27.25
N SER A 392 46.12 20.29 -26.31
CA SER A 392 46.09 18.83 -26.21
C SER A 392 45.46 18.34 -24.90
N LEU A 393 44.39 17.57 -25.09
CA LEU A 393 44.25 16.17 -24.67
C LEU A 393 43.65 15.79 -23.30
N LEU A 394 42.85 14.71 -23.46
CA LEU A 394 42.41 13.66 -22.53
C LEU A 394 41.15 13.97 -21.74
N GLY A 395 40.09 13.16 -21.77
CA GLY A 395 39.80 11.79 -22.25
C GLY A 395 38.38 11.49 -21.70
N LEU A 396 37.61 10.43 -21.97
CA LEU A 396 37.77 9.09 -22.52
C LEU A 396 36.33 8.50 -22.53
N ALA A 397 36.00 7.69 -23.55
CA ALA A 397 35.02 6.58 -23.63
C ALA A 397 34.46 6.56 -25.08
N GLY A 398 34.70 5.58 -25.95
CA GLY A 398 34.63 4.12 -25.77
C GLY A 398 33.15 3.71 -25.65
N LEU A 399 32.50 2.91 -26.51
CA LEU A 399 32.93 1.81 -27.37
C LEU A 399 31.86 1.50 -28.44
N SER A 400 32.34 1.16 -29.65
CA SER A 400 31.85 0.19 -30.66
C SER A 400 30.43 -0.40 -30.65
N GLY A 401 29.84 -0.48 -31.85
CA GLY A 401 28.82 -1.48 -32.18
C GLY A 401 28.34 -1.41 -33.64
N SER A 402 28.78 -2.37 -34.45
CA SER A 402 28.61 -2.54 -35.90
C SER A 402 27.17 -2.77 -36.39
N GLY A 403 26.87 -2.42 -37.65
CA GLY A 403 25.66 -2.86 -38.35
C GLY A 403 25.47 -2.21 -39.73
N ALA A 404 25.14 -2.99 -40.75
CA ALA A 404 25.36 -2.71 -42.17
C ALA A 404 24.14 -2.18 -42.96
N ALA A 405 24.46 -1.53 -44.08
CA ALA A 405 23.84 -1.61 -45.42
C ALA A 405 22.44 -1.00 -45.74
N ALA A 406 22.39 -0.51 -47.00
CA ALA A 406 21.27 -0.05 -47.85
C ALA A 406 20.67 1.32 -47.48
N GLY A 407 20.49 2.29 -48.37
CA GLY A 407 20.31 2.26 -49.83
C GLY A 407 19.00 2.99 -50.17
N THR A 408 19.00 3.74 -51.28
CA THR A 408 17.83 4.33 -52.00
C THR A 408 17.20 5.67 -51.56
N THR A 409 17.63 6.71 -52.29
CA THR A 409 16.85 7.62 -53.18
C THR A 409 15.62 8.40 -52.69
N ILE A 410 15.87 9.72 -52.74
CA ILE A 410 15.06 10.91 -53.05
C ILE A 410 14.01 10.72 -54.18
N PRO A 411 13.12 11.70 -54.38
CA PRO A 411 13.41 12.74 -55.39
C PRO A 411 13.46 14.18 -54.86
#